data_AF-A0A7V9BFT2-F1
#
_entry.id   AF-A0A7V9BFT2-F1
#
_cell.length_a   1.000
_cell.length_b   1.000
_cell.length_c   1.000
_cell.angle_alpha   90.00
_cell.angle_beta   90.00
_cell.angle_gamma   90.00
#
_symmetry.space_group_name_H-M   'P 1'
#
loop_
_entity.id
_entity.type
_entity.pdbx_description
1 polymer ?
#
loop_
_entity_poly.entity_id
_entity_poly.type
_entity_poly.pdbx_seq_one_letter_code
_entity_poly.pdbx_strand_id
1 'polypeptide(L)'
;MAEPTIRDVDALVGPATPHFAFQLRARIRELIADLPPGHDVRRHGEEKLALLERLGHASSKAEDGARESPGRVGWDELPSSAPAYAPLPRRA
;
A
#
# COMPACT_ATOMS: atom_id res chain seq x y z
N MET A 1 -26.56 5.43 -7.59
CA MET A 1 -25.22 6.03 -7.33
C MET A 1 -24.77 6.74 -8.59
N ALA A 2 -23.91 7.76 -8.49
CA ALA A 2 -23.30 8.36 -9.67
C ALA A 2 -22.41 7.33 -10.37
N GLU A 3 -22.23 7.47 -11.69
CA GLU A 3 -21.30 6.63 -12.45
C GLU A 3 -19.87 6.86 -11.92
N PRO A 4 -19.12 5.79 -11.59
CA PRO A 4 -17.75 5.88 -11.10
C PRO A 4 -16.82 6.53 -12.12
N THR A 5 -15.85 7.30 -11.63
CA THR A 5 -14.79 7.90 -12.46
C THR A 5 -13.43 7.25 -12.21
N ILE A 6 -12.47 7.46 -13.12
CA ILE A 6 -11.06 7.08 -12.92
C ILE A 6 -10.52 7.68 -11.62
N ARG A 7 -10.88 8.93 -11.31
CA ARG A 7 -10.46 9.63 -10.10
C ARG A 7 -10.95 8.93 -8.83
N ASP A 8 -12.14 8.32 -8.85
CA ASP A 8 -12.68 7.59 -7.70
C ASP A 8 -11.91 6.28 -7.47
N VAL A 9 -11.47 5.61 -8.55
CA VAL A 9 -10.55 4.46 -8.46
C VAL A 9 -9.20 4.91 -7.89
N ASP A 10 -8.61 5.98 -8.42
CA ASP A 10 -7.30 6.48 -7.97
C ASP A 10 -7.32 6.95 -6.52
N ALA A 11 -8.43 7.53 -6.05
CA ALA A 11 -8.61 7.90 -4.65
C ALA A 11 -8.57 6.69 -3.70
N LEU A 12 -9.03 5.51 -4.15
CA LEU A 12 -8.93 4.26 -3.39
C LEU A 12 -7.50 3.70 -3.42
N VAL A 13 -6.79 3.84 -4.54
CA VAL A 13 -5.44 3.27 -4.71
C VAL A 13 -4.34 4.15 -4.08
N GLY A 14 -4.50 5.48 -4.09
CA GLY A 14 -3.50 6.42 -3.59
C GLY A 14 -2.93 6.09 -2.20
N PRO A 15 -3.74 5.73 -1.19
CA PRO A 15 -3.26 5.38 0.15
C PRO A 15 -2.86 3.88 0.29
N ALA A 16 -2.71 3.13 -0.79
CA ALA A 16 -2.48 1.69 -0.71
C ALA A 16 -1.12 1.35 -0.09
N THR A 17 -1.17 0.56 0.97
CA THR A 17 -0.02 -0.16 1.53
C THR A 17 -0.25 -1.67 1.39
N PRO A 18 0.79 -2.52 1.45
CA PRO A 18 0.63 -3.98 1.39
C PRO A 18 -0.47 -4.52 2.32
N HIS A 19 -0.56 -3.99 3.54
CA HIS A 19 -1.54 -4.42 4.53
C HIS A 19 -3.00 -4.16 4.11
N PHE A 20 -3.27 -3.03 3.45
CA PHE A 20 -4.62 -2.65 3.02
C PHE A 20 -4.96 -3.10 1.60
N ALA A 21 -4.01 -3.66 0.86
CA ALA A 21 -4.15 -3.91 -0.56
C ALA A 21 -5.39 -4.77 -0.90
N PHE A 22 -5.64 -5.84 -0.14
CA PHE A 22 -6.80 -6.70 -0.38
C PHE A 22 -8.14 -6.04 -0.01
N GLN A 23 -8.17 -5.16 0.99
CA GLN A 23 -9.37 -4.40 1.34
C GLN A 23 -9.71 -3.40 0.23
N LEU A 24 -8.71 -2.67 -0.27
CA LEU A 24 -8.89 -1.74 -1.39
C LEU A 24 -9.28 -2.47 -2.67
N ARG A 25 -8.73 -3.67 -2.91
CA ARG A 25 -9.08 -4.53 -4.04
C ARG A 25 -10.55 -4.94 -4.02
N ALA A 26 -11.09 -5.28 -2.85
CA ALA A 26 -12.52 -5.59 -2.70
C ALA A 26 -13.40 -4.37 -3.03
N ARG A 27 -13.05 -3.19 -2.50
CA ARG A 27 -13.80 -1.95 -2.76
C ARG A 27 -13.78 -1.54 -4.25
N ILE A 28 -12.65 -1.68 -4.93
CA ILE A 28 -12.57 -1.40 -6.37
C ILE A 28 -13.41 -2.40 -7.18
N ARG A 29 -13.43 -3.68 -6.79
CA ARG A 29 -14.31 -4.68 -7.43
C ARG A 29 -15.78 -4.29 -7.37
N GLU A 30 -16.24 -3.87 -6.20
CA GLU A 30 -17.61 -3.40 -6.01
C GLU A 30 -17.88 -2.13 -6.83
N LEU A 31 -16.94 -1.19 -6.85
CA LEU A 31 -17.07 0.06 -7.57
C LEU A 31 -17.27 -0.15 -9.09
N ILE A 32 -16.61 -1.14 -9.68
CA ILE A 32 -16.65 -1.37 -11.14
C ILE A 32 -17.62 -2.49 -11.57
N ALA A 33 -18.29 -3.17 -10.63
CA ALA A 33 -19.02 -4.41 -10.89
C ALA A 33 -20.10 -4.28 -11.98
N ASP A 34 -20.82 -3.15 -11.98
CA ASP A 34 -21.95 -2.90 -12.87
C ASP A 34 -21.56 -2.22 -14.19
N LEU A 35 -20.27 -1.95 -14.40
CA LEU A 35 -19.79 -1.28 -15.62
C LEU A 35 -19.73 -2.26 -16.80
N PRO A 36 -20.14 -1.86 -18.02
CA PRO A 36 -20.07 -2.72 -19.19
C PRO A 36 -18.64 -3.19 -19.51
N PRO A 37 -18.49 -4.38 -20.11
CA PRO A 37 -17.22 -4.79 -20.71
C PRO A 37 -16.75 -3.74 -21.73
N GLY A 38 -15.51 -3.26 -21.60
CA GLY A 38 -14.94 -2.23 -22.47
C GLY A 38 -15.06 -0.79 -21.94
N HIS A 39 -15.77 -0.56 -20.83
CA HIS A 39 -15.81 0.75 -20.19
C HIS A 39 -14.42 1.15 -19.65
N ASP A 40 -13.98 2.39 -19.90
CA ASP A 40 -12.62 2.83 -19.57
C ASP A 40 -12.33 2.76 -18.06
N VAL A 41 -13.29 3.12 -17.21
CA VAL A 41 -13.14 3.04 -15.75
C VAL A 41 -13.05 1.58 -15.27
N ARG A 42 -13.75 0.66 -15.95
CA ARG A 42 -13.68 -0.76 -15.60
C ARG A 42 -12.32 -1.33 -15.95
N ARG A 43 -11.80 -1.03 -17.15
CA ARG A 43 -10.45 -1.42 -17.58
C ARG A 43 -9.38 -0.89 -16.62
N HIS A 44 -9.45 0.41 -16.29
CA HIS A 44 -8.54 1.02 -15.31
C HIS A 44 -8.64 0.35 -13.94
N GLY A 45 -9.86 0.08 -13.46
CA GLY A 45 -10.10 -0.65 -12.23
C GLY A 45 -9.47 -2.04 -12.23
N GLU A 46 -9.64 -2.82 -13.29
CA GLU A 46 -9.05 -4.15 -13.46
C GLU A 46 -7.50 -4.11 -13.42
N GLU A 47 -6.88 -3.10 -14.04
CA GLU A 47 -5.43 -2.87 -13.95
C GLU A 47 -4.99 -2.60 -12.50
N LYS A 48 -5.76 -1.78 -11.76
CA LYS A 48 -5.49 -1.51 -10.34
C LYS A 48 -5.73 -2.72 -9.44
N LEU A 49 -6.70 -3.60 -9.76
CA LEU A 49 -6.89 -4.86 -9.04
C LEU A 49 -5.64 -5.75 -9.15
N ALA A 50 -5.04 -5.84 -10.34
CA ALA A 50 -3.80 -6.60 -10.54
C ALA A 50 -2.60 -5.97 -9.81
N LEU A 51 -2.53 -4.64 -9.74
CA LEU A 51 -1.53 -3.92 -8.95
C LEU A 51 -1.67 -4.23 -7.45
N LEU A 52 -2.88 -4.10 -6.91
CA LEU A 52 -3.15 -4.35 -5.50
C LEU A 52 -2.94 -5.82 -5.11
N GLU A 53 -3.20 -6.76 -6.01
CA GLU A 53 -2.85 -8.16 -5.81
C GLU A 53 -1.34 -8.32 -5.54
N ARG A 54 -0.49 -7.78 -6.44
CA ARG A 54 0.96 -7.85 -6.27
C ARG A 54 1.41 -7.12 -5.00
N LEU A 55 0.81 -5.96 -4.71
CA LEU A 55 1.14 -5.17 -3.52
C LEU A 55 0.82 -5.93 -2.22
N GLY A 56 -0.30 -6.67 -2.18
CA GLY A 56 -0.69 -7.45 -1.00
C GLY A 56 0.30 -8.57 -0.67
N HIS A 57 0.99 -9.10 -1.68
CA HIS A 57 2.06 -10.10 -1.50
C HIS A 57 3.45 -9.47 -1.29
N ALA A 58 3.62 -8.19 -1.63
CA ALA A 58 4.84 -7.43 -1.41
C ALA A 58 4.92 -6.93 0.05
N SER A 59 4.96 -7.84 1.02
CA SER A 59 5.33 -7.45 2.39
C SER A 59 6.82 -7.10 2.44
N SER A 60 7.17 -5.95 3.01
CA SER A 60 8.55 -5.62 3.39
C SER A 60 8.55 -5.36 4.88
N LYS A 61 9.23 -6.19 5.66
CA LYS A 61 9.47 -5.90 7.07
C LYS A 61 10.75 -5.09 7.22
N ALA A 62 10.90 -4.42 8.36
CA ALA A 62 12.15 -3.73 8.69
C ALA A 62 13.37 -4.67 8.66
N GLU A 63 13.18 -5.97 8.91
CA GLU A 63 14.22 -7.00 8.83
C GLU A 63 14.67 -7.32 7.39
N ASP A 64 13.85 -7.00 6.38
CA ASP A 64 14.13 -7.27 4.96
C ASP A 64 14.89 -6.10 4.29
N GLY A 65 15.01 -4.95 4.97
CA GLY A 65 15.68 -3.75 4.47
C GLY A 65 17.19 -3.74 4.74
N ALA A 66 17.94 -3.01 3.92
CA ALA A 66 19.34 -2.71 4.23
C ALA A 66 19.43 -1.90 5.54
N ARG A 67 20.52 -2.10 6.29
CA ARG A 67 20.79 -1.29 7.47
C ARG A 67 20.95 0.19 7.05
N GLU A 68 20.05 1.03 7.54
CA GLU A 68 20.18 2.48 7.38
C GLU A 68 21.46 2.99 8.07
N SER A 69 22.21 3.84 7.38
CA SER A 69 23.44 4.44 7.91
C SER A 69 23.10 5.48 8.99
N PRO A 70 23.77 5.45 10.16
CA PRO A 70 23.62 6.48 11.18
C PRO A 70 23.98 7.90 10.71
N GLY A 71 24.76 8.03 9.62
CA GLY A 71 25.16 9.32 9.06
C GLY A 71 24.18 9.91 8.04
N ARG A 72 22.99 9.32 7.86
CA ARG A 72 21.97 9.85 6.94
C ARG A 72 21.26 11.05 7.58
N VAL A 73 21.25 12.19 6.89
CA VAL A 73 20.58 13.43 7.34
C VAL A 73 19.11 13.14 7.69
N GLY A 74 18.70 13.49 8.90
CA GLY A 74 17.38 13.19 9.47
C GLY A 74 17.38 12.21 10.65
N TRP A 75 18.53 11.59 10.96
CA TRP A 75 18.73 10.82 12.20
C TRP A 75 19.24 11.67 13.38
N ASP A 76 19.55 12.95 13.13
CA ASP A 76 20.09 13.87 14.14
C ASP A 76 19.03 14.37 15.14
N GLU A 77 17.75 14.43 14.75
CA GLU A 77 16.68 15.00 15.59
C GLU A 77 15.85 13.95 16.35
N LEU A 78 15.62 12.76 15.76
CA LEU A 78 14.91 11.66 16.41
C LEU A 78 15.55 10.30 16.07
N PRO A 79 16.51 9.82 16.88
CA PRO A 79 17.09 8.51 16.66
C PRO A 79 16.03 7.41 16.92
N SER A 80 15.91 6.45 16.01
CA SER A 80 15.24 5.18 16.35
C SER A 80 16.09 4.47 17.40
N SER A 81 15.67 4.54 18.66
CA SER A 81 16.40 3.93 19.79
C SER A 81 16.28 2.40 19.83
N ALA A 82 15.57 1.79 18.88
CA ALA A 82 15.26 0.36 18.86
C ALA A 82 15.10 -0.16 17.43
N PRO A 83 16.12 -0.07 16.56
CA PRO A 83 16.03 -0.67 15.24
C PRO A 83 15.92 -2.21 15.35
N ALA A 84 15.36 -2.86 14.34
CA ALA A 84 15.19 -4.32 14.34
C ALA A 84 16.51 -5.08 14.59
N TYR A 85 17.64 -4.54 14.12
CA TYR A 85 18.97 -5.13 14.32
C TYR A 85 19.64 -4.81 15.68
N ALA A 86 19.07 -3.92 16.49
CA ALA A 86 19.53 -3.59 17.84
C ALA A 86 18.35 -3.22 18.76
N PRO A 87 17.48 -4.19 19.10
CA PRO A 87 16.29 -3.93 19.91
C PRO A 87 16.65 -3.57 21.36
N LEU A 88 15.79 -2.81 22.03
CA LEU A 88 15.95 -2.50 23.45
C LEU A 88 15.79 -3.76 24.32
N PRO A 89 16.52 -3.85 25.45
CA PRO A 89 16.34 -4.94 26.40
C PRO A 89 14.90 -4.97 26.93
N ARG A 90 14.33 -6.17 27.06
CA ARG A 90 13.03 -6.36 27.71
C ARG A 90 13.18 -6.00 29.19
N ARG A 91 12.33 -5.12 29.71
CA ARG A 91 12.26 -4.87 31.16
C ARG A 91 11.81 -6.16 31.84
N ALA A 92 12.55 -6.59 32.86
CA ALA A 92 12.22 -7.71 33.73
C ALA A 92 11.07 -7.36 34.68
#